data_AF-A0AAJ0AHV9-F1
#
_entry.id   AF-A0AAJ0AHV9-F1
#
_cell.length_a   1.000
_cell.length_b   1.000
_cell.length_c   1.000
_cell.angle_alpha   90.00
_cell.angle_beta   90.00
_cell.angle_gamma   90.00
#
_symmetry.space_group_name_H-M   'P 1'
#
loop_
_entity.id
_entity.type
_entity.pdbx_description
1 polymer ?
#
loop_
_entity_poly.entity_id
_entity_poly.type
_entity_poly.pdbx_seq_one_letter_code
_entity_poly.pdbx_strand_id
1 'polypeptide(L)'
;MAPNILPNSGRVLLGILSFTSFTPQYHRLREQGHCNGLSPYYVLFDLLCATEQLTIGLFLNVNNAGVLRPDAFVNTPVTAGDWLNLGQLVVVWLCTFYLFILSIRYSSGTHDTRIHKQAISTIFAIFLFFSIVPVLTDASLPASRSESRRWAQDIFVLVHYNLLVPLSTAFNILSVITQS
;
A
#
# COMPACT_ATOMS: atom_id res chain seq x y z
N MET A 1 -26.32 -0.86 9.30
CA MET A 1 -25.70 -2.17 9.00
C MET A 1 -25.53 -2.25 7.49
N ALA A 2 -24.32 -2.01 6.98
CA ALA A 2 -24.03 -2.29 5.58
C ALA A 2 -24.20 -3.81 5.35
N PRO A 3 -24.91 -4.26 4.31
CA PRO A 3 -25.02 -5.67 4.02
C PRO A 3 -23.62 -6.24 3.79
N ASN A 4 -23.38 -7.46 4.29
CA ASN A 4 -22.12 -8.16 4.07
C ASN A 4 -22.11 -8.67 2.63
N ILE A 5 -21.84 -7.77 1.68
CA ILE A 5 -22.00 -7.98 0.23
C ILE A 5 -21.10 -9.12 -0.28
N LEU A 6 -19.98 -9.40 0.40
CA LEU A 6 -19.04 -10.44 0.01
C LEU A 6 -18.74 -11.41 1.18
N PRO A 7 -19.02 -12.72 1.02
CA PRO A 7 -18.71 -13.72 2.03
C PRO A 7 -17.19 -13.85 2.24
N ASN A 8 -16.78 -14.31 3.43
CA ASN A 8 -15.36 -14.48 3.77
C ASN A 8 -14.60 -15.38 2.78
N SER A 9 -15.26 -16.41 2.24
CA SER A 9 -14.70 -17.26 1.18
C SER A 9 -14.37 -16.48 -0.10
N GLY A 10 -15.22 -15.51 -0.47
CA GLY A 10 -14.98 -14.61 -1.58
C GLY A 10 -13.78 -13.70 -1.33
N ARG A 11 -13.62 -13.16 -0.11
CA ARG A 11 -12.45 -12.34 0.28
C ARG A 11 -11.15 -13.15 0.21
N VAL A 12 -11.15 -14.40 0.67
CA VAL A 12 -10.00 -15.31 0.57
C VAL A 12 -9.68 -15.59 -0.90
N LEU A 13 -10.68 -15.87 -1.73
CA LEU A 13 -10.49 -16.09 -3.16
C LEU A 13 -9.89 -14.86 -3.84
N LEU A 14 -10.38 -13.66 -3.52
CA LEU A 14 -9.81 -12.41 -4.03
C LEU A 14 -8.35 -12.23 -3.59
N GLY A 15 -8.01 -12.55 -2.36
CA GLY A 15 -6.62 -12.54 -1.89
C GLY A 15 -5.72 -13.48 -2.69
N ILE A 16 -6.18 -14.71 -2.95
CA ILE A 16 -5.46 -15.68 -3.79
C ILE A 16 -5.33 -15.15 -5.21
N LEU A 17 -6.42 -14.64 -5.81
CA LEU A 17 -6.40 -14.08 -7.16
C LEU A 17 -5.44 -12.90 -7.27
N SER A 18 -5.48 -11.98 -6.30
CA SER A 18 -4.54 -10.85 -6.18
C SER A 18 -3.10 -11.34 -6.09
N PHE A 19 -2.81 -12.40 -5.32
CA PHE A 19 -1.46 -12.98 -5.30
C PHE A 19 -1.07 -13.57 -6.67
N THR A 20 -1.96 -14.36 -7.27
CA THR A 20 -1.67 -15.05 -8.53
C THR A 20 -1.49 -14.09 -9.71
N SER A 21 -2.12 -12.91 -9.71
CA SER A 21 -2.00 -11.93 -10.80
C SER A 21 -0.60 -11.34 -10.97
N PHE A 22 0.22 -11.37 -9.91
CA PHE A 22 1.63 -10.96 -9.99
C PHE A 22 2.54 -12.04 -10.60
N THR A 23 2.09 -13.31 -10.62
CA THR A 23 2.85 -14.45 -11.15
C THR A 23 3.36 -14.25 -12.58
N PRO A 24 2.54 -13.86 -13.58
CA PRO A 24 3.02 -13.64 -14.94
C PRO A 24 4.09 -12.54 -15.02
N GLN A 25 3.98 -11.51 -14.17
CA GLN A 25 4.95 -10.40 -14.11
C GLN A 25 6.28 -10.87 -13.54
N TYR A 26 6.26 -11.69 -12.48
CA TYR A 26 7.46 -12.31 -11.92
C TYR A 26 8.14 -13.27 -12.89
N HIS A 27 7.34 -14.11 -13.56
CA HIS A 27 7.84 -15.08 -14.52
C HIS A 27 8.58 -14.37 -15.66
N ARG A 28 7.94 -13.37 -16.26
CA ARG A 28 8.52 -12.59 -17.35
C ARG A 28 9.81 -11.88 -16.94
N LEU A 29 9.87 -11.27 -15.75
CA LEU A 29 11.09 -10.61 -15.27
C LEU A 29 12.23 -11.60 -15.04
N ARG A 30 11.92 -12.79 -14.52
CA ARG A 30 12.92 -13.85 -14.28
C ARG A 30 13.43 -14.48 -15.58
N GLU A 31 12.55 -14.73 -16.53
CA GLU A 31 12.92 -15.33 -17.82
C GLU A 31 13.69 -14.37 -18.72
N GLN A 32 13.29 -13.10 -18.77
CA GLN A 32 13.93 -12.11 -19.64
C GLN A 32 15.25 -11.59 -19.04
N GLY A 33 15.43 -11.66 -17.72
CA GLY A 33 16.65 -11.21 -17.04
C GLY A 33 16.93 -9.70 -17.14
N HIS A 34 16.01 -8.95 -17.75
CA HIS A 34 16.10 -7.51 -17.95
C HIS A 34 14.71 -6.86 -17.85
N CYS A 35 14.66 -5.60 -17.41
CA CYS A 35 13.39 -4.86 -17.25
C CYS A 35 12.93 -4.10 -18.51
N ASN A 36 13.33 -4.50 -19.73
CA ASN A 36 12.89 -3.81 -20.96
C ASN A 36 11.35 -3.80 -21.07
N GLY A 37 10.76 -2.61 -21.05
CA GLY A 37 9.31 -2.38 -21.10
C GLY A 37 8.61 -2.23 -19.75
N LEU A 38 9.34 -2.27 -18.63
CA LEU A 38 8.79 -1.98 -17.30
C LEU A 38 9.44 -0.72 -16.73
N SER A 39 8.68 0.38 -16.65
CA SER A 39 9.16 1.64 -16.08
C SER A 39 9.39 1.50 -14.57
N PRO A 40 10.59 1.81 -14.04
CA PRO A 40 10.84 1.83 -12.59
C PRO A 40 9.93 2.80 -11.84
N TYR A 41 9.53 3.91 -12.47
CA TYR A 41 8.59 4.87 -11.89
C TYR A 41 7.17 4.31 -11.81
N TYR A 42 6.75 3.50 -12.79
CA TYR A 42 5.46 2.80 -12.73
C TYR A 42 5.39 1.93 -11.47
N VAL A 43 6.42 1.11 -11.25
CA VAL A 43 6.50 0.22 -10.08
C VAL A 43 6.61 1.01 -8.79
N LEU A 44 7.33 2.15 -8.79
CA LEU A 44 7.39 3.05 -7.64
C LEU A 44 6.00 3.61 -7.31
N PHE A 45 5.28 4.15 -8.28
CA PHE A 45 3.95 4.74 -8.04
C PHE A 45 2.94 3.70 -7.56
N ASP A 46 2.92 2.52 -8.18
CA ASP A 46 2.07 1.41 -7.73
C ASP A 46 2.40 1.00 -6.28
N LEU A 47 3.70 0.97 -5.93
CA LEU A 47 4.15 0.68 -4.58
C LEU A 47 3.77 1.77 -3.57
N LEU A 48 3.84 3.05 -3.96
CA LEU A 48 3.39 4.18 -3.13
C LEU A 48 1.89 4.10 -2.89
N CYS A 49 1.09 3.80 -3.92
CA CYS A 49 -0.35 3.58 -3.82
C CYS A 49 -0.69 2.40 -2.89
N ALA A 50 -0.04 1.25 -3.07
CA ALA A 50 -0.24 0.09 -2.22
C ALA A 50 0.15 0.36 -0.77
N THR A 51 1.24 1.12 -0.55
CA THR A 51 1.67 1.53 0.79
C THR A 51 0.62 2.42 1.43
N GLU A 52 0.08 3.40 0.71
CA GLU A 52 -0.95 4.30 1.22
C GLU A 52 -2.23 3.54 1.63
N GLN A 53 -2.69 2.63 0.77
CA GLN A 53 -3.86 1.80 1.07
C GLN A 53 -3.63 0.91 2.31
N LEU A 54 -2.43 0.31 2.43
CA LEU A 54 -2.05 -0.47 3.61
C LEU A 54 -2.02 0.40 4.86
N THR A 55 -1.43 1.59 4.80
CA THR A 55 -1.31 2.49 5.94
C THR A 55 -2.69 2.93 6.45
N ILE A 56 -3.61 3.29 5.55
CA ILE A 56 -5.00 3.63 5.92
C ILE A 56 -5.72 2.42 6.50
N GLY A 57 -5.57 1.25 5.87
CA GLY A 57 -6.16 0.00 6.35
C GLY A 57 -5.70 -0.35 7.76
N LEU A 58 -4.40 -0.20 8.04
CA LEU A 58 -3.81 -0.38 9.38
C LEU A 58 -4.35 0.65 10.37
N PHE A 59 -4.36 1.93 10.01
CA PHE A 59 -4.83 3.00 10.89
C PHE A 59 -6.30 2.79 11.29
N LEU A 60 -7.18 2.51 10.33
CA LEU A 60 -8.60 2.33 10.58
C LEU A 60 -8.90 1.06 11.38
N ASN A 61 -8.19 -0.05 11.12
CA ASN A 61 -8.41 -1.31 11.84
C ASN A 61 -7.77 -1.32 13.23
N VAL A 62 -6.51 -0.89 13.34
CA VAL A 62 -5.69 -1.09 14.56
C VAL A 62 -5.75 0.11 15.50
N ASN A 63 -5.59 1.32 14.98
CA ASN A 63 -5.45 2.52 15.82
C ASN A 63 -6.78 3.18 16.17
N ASN A 64 -7.75 3.07 15.26
CA ASN A 64 -9.00 3.77 15.37
C ASN A 64 -10.23 2.84 15.51
N ALA A 65 -10.06 1.53 15.29
CA ALA A 65 -11.14 0.53 15.37
C ALA A 65 -12.44 0.95 14.63
N GLY A 66 -12.31 1.66 13.51
CA GLY A 66 -13.44 2.15 12.72
C GLY A 66 -14.19 3.35 13.30
N VAL A 67 -13.75 3.99 14.40
CA VAL A 67 -14.48 5.10 15.05
C VAL A 67 -14.62 6.32 14.15
N LEU A 68 -13.61 6.65 13.35
CA LEU A 68 -13.58 7.84 12.48
C LEU A 68 -14.49 7.69 11.26
N ARG A 69 -14.62 6.47 10.73
CA ARG A 69 -15.52 6.12 9.61
C ARG A 69 -15.99 4.65 9.73
N PRO A 70 -17.05 4.40 10.51
CA PRO A 70 -17.59 3.06 10.76
C PRO A 70 -18.09 2.32 9.51
N ASP A 71 -18.31 3.05 8.42
CA ASP A 71 -18.93 2.53 7.20
C ASP A 71 -17.99 2.51 5.98
N ALA A 72 -16.77 3.06 6.10
CA ALA A 72 -15.87 3.21 4.95
C ALA A 72 -14.89 2.03 4.76
N PHE A 73 -14.49 1.36 5.84
CA PHE A 73 -13.46 0.31 5.76
C PHE A 73 -13.55 -0.76 6.87
N VAL A 74 -14.03 -0.40 8.06
CA VAL A 74 -14.07 -1.29 9.23
C VAL A 74 -15.46 -1.21 9.84
N ASN A 75 -16.13 -2.35 9.98
CA ASN A 75 -17.44 -2.41 10.61
C ASN A 75 -17.33 -2.16 12.12
N THR A 76 -18.39 -1.65 12.74
CA THR A 76 -18.50 -1.53 14.20
C THR A 76 -19.58 -2.48 14.72
N PRO A 77 -19.24 -3.57 15.45
CA PRO A 77 -17.89 -4.01 15.86
C PRO A 77 -17.07 -4.63 14.73
N VAL A 78 -15.74 -4.63 14.89
CA VAL A 78 -14.77 -5.17 13.91
C VAL A 78 -15.09 -6.63 13.60
N THR A 79 -15.20 -6.95 12.31
CA THR A 79 -15.55 -8.29 11.84
C THR A 79 -14.33 -9.07 11.34
N ALA A 80 -14.44 -10.40 11.27
CA ALA A 80 -13.42 -11.24 10.63
C ALA A 80 -13.12 -10.84 9.17
N GLY A 81 -14.12 -10.30 8.47
CA GLY A 81 -13.95 -9.80 7.11
C GLY A 81 -13.02 -8.58 7.03
N ASP A 82 -13.03 -7.71 8.03
CA ASP A 82 -12.20 -6.49 8.04
C ASP A 82 -10.71 -6.86 8.17
N TRP A 83 -10.41 -7.89 8.98
CA TRP A 83 -9.08 -8.48 9.07
C TRP A 83 -8.64 -9.17 7.77
N LEU A 84 -9.55 -9.84 7.07
CA LEU A 84 -9.25 -10.43 5.75
C LEU A 84 -8.95 -9.36 4.70
N ASN A 85 -9.68 -8.24 4.70
CA ASN A 85 -9.40 -7.11 3.81
C ASN A 85 -8.03 -6.50 4.11
N LEU A 86 -7.69 -6.32 5.39
CA LEU A 86 -6.35 -5.87 5.79
C LEU A 86 -5.27 -6.86 5.33
N GLY A 87 -5.51 -8.17 5.48
CA GLY A 87 -4.63 -9.21 4.98
C GLY A 87 -4.42 -9.12 3.46
N GLN A 88 -5.47 -8.84 2.69
CA GLN A 88 -5.36 -8.64 1.25
C GLN A 88 -4.49 -7.43 0.89
N LEU A 89 -4.63 -6.31 1.61
CA LEU A 89 -3.76 -5.14 1.43
C LEU A 89 -2.29 -5.47 1.71
N VAL A 90 -2.02 -6.24 2.77
CA VAL A 90 -0.66 -6.72 3.08
C VAL A 90 -0.10 -7.59 1.97
N VAL A 91 -0.89 -8.52 1.44
CA VAL A 91 -0.48 -9.39 0.32
C VAL A 91 -0.15 -8.56 -0.92
N VAL A 92 -1.03 -7.64 -1.31
CA VAL A 92 -0.81 -6.75 -2.46
C VAL A 92 0.46 -5.93 -2.26
N TRP A 93 0.63 -5.32 -1.08
CA TRP A 93 1.81 -4.53 -0.75
C TRP A 93 3.11 -5.35 -0.82
N LEU A 94 3.13 -6.56 -0.25
CA LEU A 94 4.29 -7.45 -0.32
C LEU A 94 4.62 -7.87 -1.76
N CYS A 95 3.61 -8.17 -2.56
CA CYS A 95 3.78 -8.52 -3.96
C CYS A 95 4.38 -7.36 -4.77
N THR A 96 3.82 -6.16 -4.64
CA THR A 96 4.33 -4.96 -5.32
C THR A 96 5.73 -4.59 -4.81
N PHE A 97 5.99 -4.73 -3.52
CA PHE A 97 7.33 -4.50 -2.94
C PHE A 97 8.36 -5.50 -3.49
N TYR A 98 7.99 -6.77 -3.64
CA TYR A 98 8.86 -7.76 -4.24
C TYR A 98 9.12 -7.46 -5.73
N LEU A 99 8.11 -7.03 -6.50
CA LEU A 99 8.30 -6.55 -7.86
C LEU A 99 9.29 -5.37 -7.93
N PHE A 100 9.18 -4.42 -7.00
CA PHE A 100 10.08 -3.28 -6.91
C PHE A 100 11.53 -3.70 -6.65
N ILE A 101 11.75 -4.66 -5.74
CA ILE A 101 13.09 -5.21 -5.52
C ILE A 101 13.63 -5.86 -6.80
N LEU A 102 12.80 -6.64 -7.51
CA LEU A 102 13.21 -7.28 -8.75
C LEU A 102 13.49 -6.26 -9.85
N SER A 103 12.68 -5.20 -9.97
CA SER A 103 12.88 -4.15 -10.98
C SER A 103 14.19 -3.38 -10.74
N ILE A 104 14.55 -3.13 -9.48
CA ILE A 104 15.85 -2.58 -9.13
C ILE A 104 16.95 -3.59 -9.42
N ARG A 105 16.81 -4.87 -9.08
CA ARG A 105 17.87 -5.87 -9.30
C ARG A 105 18.19 -6.09 -10.78
N TYR A 106 17.18 -6.18 -11.63
CA TYR A 106 17.33 -6.45 -13.07
C TYR A 106 17.48 -5.20 -13.93
N SER A 107 17.39 -4.00 -13.35
CA SER A 107 17.74 -2.76 -14.04
C SER A 107 19.25 -2.68 -14.31
N SER A 108 19.62 -2.29 -15.54
CA SER A 108 21.00 -2.23 -16.06
C SER A 108 21.99 -1.53 -15.12
N GLY A 109 23.28 -1.84 -15.26
CA GLY A 109 24.36 -1.41 -14.35
C GLY A 109 25.05 -0.09 -14.71
N THR A 110 24.53 0.67 -15.68
CA THR A 110 25.11 1.94 -16.15
C THR A 110 25.13 3.00 -15.03
N HIS A 111 25.99 4.02 -15.15
CA HIS A 111 26.13 5.04 -14.10
C HIS A 111 24.81 5.80 -13.86
N ASP A 112 24.13 6.23 -14.92
CA ASP A 112 22.86 6.97 -14.83
C ASP A 112 21.74 6.13 -14.20
N THR A 113 21.67 4.84 -14.52
CA THR A 113 20.66 3.94 -13.94
C THR A 113 20.91 3.70 -12.44
N ARG A 114 22.16 3.72 -11.97
CA ARG A 114 22.46 3.62 -10.53
C ARG A 114 21.95 4.82 -9.74
N ILE A 115 22.19 6.04 -10.21
CA ILE A 115 21.70 7.26 -9.57
C ILE A 115 20.17 7.25 -9.52
N HIS A 116 19.55 6.85 -10.62
CA HIS A 116 18.10 6.73 -10.71
C HIS A 116 17.52 5.70 -9.72
N LYS A 117 18.14 4.53 -9.61
CA LYS A 117 17.76 3.47 -8.65
C LYS A 117 17.87 3.96 -7.21
N GLN A 118 18.93 4.70 -6.89
CA GLN A 118 19.11 5.30 -5.56
C GLN A 118 18.04 6.33 -5.27
N ALA A 119 17.73 7.23 -6.21
CA ALA A 119 16.69 8.24 -6.04
C ALA A 119 15.32 7.59 -5.78
N ILE A 120 14.91 6.63 -6.61
CA ILE A 120 13.64 5.90 -6.48
C ILE A 120 13.56 5.15 -5.14
N SER A 121 14.63 4.46 -4.74
CA SER A 121 14.69 3.75 -3.45
C SER A 121 14.60 4.71 -2.27
N THR A 122 15.24 5.89 -2.39
CA THR A 122 15.24 6.92 -1.35
C THR A 122 13.85 7.53 -1.20
N ILE A 123 13.17 7.85 -2.31
CA ILE A 123 11.79 8.34 -2.32
C ILE A 123 10.88 7.33 -1.61
N PHE A 124 10.98 6.04 -1.96
CA PHE A 124 10.17 5.01 -1.33
C PHE A 124 10.48 4.88 0.18
N ALA A 125 11.75 4.87 0.57
CA ALA A 125 12.15 4.78 1.98
C ALA A 125 11.63 5.95 2.83
N ILE A 126 11.72 7.18 2.29
CA ILE A 126 11.16 8.38 2.94
C ILE A 126 9.64 8.23 3.07
N PHE A 127 8.94 7.84 2.00
CA PHE A 127 7.50 7.67 2.04
C PHE A 127 7.07 6.60 3.07
N LEU A 128 7.75 5.46 3.09
CA LEU A 128 7.50 4.39 4.06
C LEU A 128 7.71 4.86 5.50
N PHE A 129 8.74 5.67 5.73
CA PHE A 129 9.02 6.25 7.04
C PHE A 129 7.89 7.19 7.50
N PHE A 130 7.43 8.09 6.64
CA PHE A 130 6.36 9.03 7.00
C PHE A 130 4.96 8.43 7.02
N SER A 131 4.73 7.32 6.31
CA SER A 131 3.42 6.67 6.23
C SER A 131 3.25 5.59 7.31
N ILE A 132 4.10 4.56 7.34
CA ILE A 132 3.89 3.38 8.20
C ILE A 132 4.36 3.62 9.64
N VAL A 133 5.51 4.29 9.85
CA VAL A 133 6.09 4.42 11.20
C VAL A 133 5.18 5.17 12.18
N PRO A 134 4.49 6.28 11.82
CA PRO A 134 3.55 6.93 12.70
C PRO A 134 2.40 6.00 13.13
N VAL A 135 1.90 5.18 12.21
CA VAL A 135 0.80 4.25 12.47
C VAL A 135 1.23 3.13 13.42
N LEU A 136 2.41 2.54 13.22
CA LEU A 136 2.94 1.50 14.11
C LEU A 136 3.29 2.06 15.49
N THR A 137 3.81 3.29 15.54
CA THR A 137 4.13 3.96 16.80
C THR A 137 2.85 4.21 17.60
N ASP A 138 1.79 4.73 16.98
CA ASP A 138 0.49 4.93 17.63
C ASP A 138 -0.15 3.61 18.11
N ALA A 139 0.01 2.54 17.33
CA ALA A 139 -0.48 1.20 17.67
C ALA A 139 0.22 0.60 18.91
N SER A 140 1.50 0.93 19.09
CA SER A 140 2.31 0.43 20.20
C SER A 140 2.04 1.16 21.53
N LEU A 141 1.40 2.34 21.48
CA LEU A 141 1.10 3.14 22.65
C LEU A 141 -0.24 2.73 23.28
N PRO A 142 -0.33 2.61 24.61
CA PRO A 142 -1.57 2.27 25.29
C PRO A 142 -2.66 3.28 24.95
N ALA A 143 -3.90 2.80 24.84
CA ALA A 143 -5.07 3.63 24.57
C ALA A 143 -5.18 4.76 25.61
N SER A 144 -4.73 5.94 25.24
CA SER A 144 -4.79 7.16 26.04
C SER A 144 -5.58 8.20 25.28
N ARG A 145 -6.46 8.94 25.97
CA ARG A 145 -7.26 10.01 25.36
C ARG A 145 -6.51 11.35 25.37
N SER A 146 -5.18 11.35 25.27
CA SER A 146 -4.44 12.61 25.29
C SER A 146 -4.81 13.46 24.06
N GLU A 147 -4.97 14.77 24.26
CA GLU A 147 -5.27 15.69 23.16
C GLU A 147 -4.17 15.68 22.09
N SER A 148 -2.91 15.50 22.51
CA SER A 148 -1.77 15.35 21.60
C SER A 148 -1.91 14.17 20.63
N ARG A 149 -2.38 13.02 21.13
CA ARG A 149 -2.60 11.82 20.31
C ARG A 149 -3.74 12.05 19.32
N ARG A 150 -4.84 12.67 19.76
CA ARG A 150 -5.98 13.01 18.89
C ARG A 150 -5.56 13.95 17.76
N TRP A 151 -4.81 15.00 18.08
CA TRP A 151 -4.32 15.94 17.07
C TRP A 151 -3.39 15.27 16.04
N ALA A 152 -2.51 14.38 16.49
CA ALA A 152 -1.67 13.59 15.59
C ALA A 152 -2.49 12.67 14.67
N GLN A 153 -3.53 12.02 15.21
CA GLN A 153 -4.46 11.20 14.43
C GLN A 153 -5.27 12.02 13.42
N ASP A 154 -5.72 13.22 13.78
CA ASP A 154 -6.46 14.12 12.88
C ASP A 154 -5.57 14.63 11.74
N ILE A 155 -4.32 15.02 12.00
CA ILE A 155 -3.36 15.38 10.96
C ILE A 155 -3.08 14.19 10.06
N PHE A 156 -2.86 13.02 10.65
CA PHE A 156 -2.60 11.81 9.91
C PHE A 156 -3.73 11.54 8.91
N VAL A 157 -4.99 11.63 9.36
CA VAL A 157 -6.18 11.48 8.51
C VAL A 157 -6.25 12.57 7.45
N LEU A 158 -5.98 13.81 7.80
CA LEU A 158 -5.99 14.93 6.84
C LEU A 158 -5.01 14.68 5.69
N VAL A 159 -3.78 14.27 6.01
CA VAL A 159 -2.73 14.03 5.01
C VAL A 159 -3.03 12.76 4.21
N HIS A 160 -3.28 11.64 4.86
CA HIS A 160 -3.38 10.35 4.17
C HIS A 160 -4.71 10.23 3.44
N TYR A 161 -5.81 10.49 4.14
CA TYR A 161 -7.14 10.28 3.60
C TYR A 161 -7.58 11.37 2.60
N ASN A 162 -7.32 12.65 2.89
CA ASN A 162 -7.81 13.73 2.03
C ASN A 162 -6.83 14.16 0.94
N LEU A 163 -5.52 13.93 1.12
CA LEU A 163 -4.51 14.34 0.15
C LEU A 163 -3.92 13.13 -0.59
N LEU A 164 -3.45 12.11 0.12
CA LEU A 164 -2.73 10.99 -0.49
C LEU A 164 -3.66 9.99 -1.20
N VAL A 165 -4.89 9.74 -0.73
CA VAL A 165 -5.84 8.86 -1.46
C VAL A 165 -6.21 9.43 -2.85
N PRO A 166 -6.63 10.70 -3.01
CA PRO A 166 -6.86 11.27 -4.34
C PRO A 166 -5.59 11.27 -5.21
N LEU A 167 -4.43 11.56 -4.61
CA LEU A 167 -3.16 11.51 -5.32
C LEU A 167 -2.80 10.08 -5.76
N SER A 168 -3.07 9.06 -4.95
CA SER A 168 -2.86 7.65 -5.33
C SER A 168 -3.73 7.26 -6.53
N THR A 169 -4.94 7.81 -6.62
CA THR A 169 -5.81 7.63 -7.78
C THR A 169 -5.21 8.30 -9.01
N ALA A 170 -4.70 9.52 -8.88
CA ALA A 170 -4.01 10.23 -9.96
C ALA A 170 -2.71 9.52 -10.39
N PHE A 171 -1.95 8.98 -9.44
CA PHE A 171 -0.73 8.21 -9.70
C PHE A 171 -1.02 6.90 -10.42
N ASN A 172 -2.11 6.21 -10.09
CA ASN A 172 -2.55 5.02 -10.84
C ASN A 172 -2.95 5.35 -12.28
N ILE A 173 -3.55 6.51 -12.53
CA ILE A 173 -3.86 6.95 -13.90
C ILE A 173 -2.58 7.31 -14.64
N LEU A 174 -1.67 8.05 -13.98
CA LEU A 174 -0.38 8.44 -14.55
C LEU A 174 0.53 7.24 -14.80
N SER A 175 0.46 6.21 -13.96
CA SER A 175 1.24 4.99 -14.12
C SER A 175 0.86 4.28 -15.43
N VAL A 176 -0.43 4.16 -15.74
CA VAL A 176 -0.91 3.60 -17.02
C VAL A 176 -0.40 4.42 -18.22
N ILE A 177 -0.41 5.76 -18.12
CA ILE A 177 0.06 6.66 -19.19
C ILE A 177 1.57 6.56 -19.40
N THR A 178 2.35 6.35 -18.33
CA THR A 178 3.81 6.24 -18.42
C THR A 178 4.29 4.84 -18.83
N GLN A 179 3.39 3.88 -18.97
CA GLN A 179 3.68 2.52 -19.43
C GLN A 179 3.48 2.34 -20.95
N SER A 180 2.78 3.26 -21.61
CA SER A 180 2.59 3.32 -23.08
C SER A 180 3.72 4.08 -23.78
#